data_AF-A0A4V6PKA0-F1
#
_entry.id   AF-A0A4V6PKA0-F1
#
_cell.length_a   1.000
_cell.length_b   1.000
_cell.length_c   1.000
_cell.angle_alpha   90.00
_cell.angle_beta   90.00
_cell.angle_gamma   90.00
#
_symmetry.space_group_name_H-M   'P 1'
#
loop_
_entity.id
_entity.type
_entity.pdbx_description
1 polymer ?
#
loop_
_entity_poly.entity_id
_entity_poly.type
_entity_poly.pdbx_seq_one_letter_code
_entity_poly.pdbx_strand_id
1 'polypeptide(L)' 'MTTGRIPVAHSPAKADSAQPIDPAQMEEEVAYLAKRHRVTPAIIREIIRRSGASERSAIEREIQKGKARR' A
#
# COMPACT_ATOMS: atom_id res chain seq x y z
N MET A 1 -46.68 -5.90 5.38
CA MET A 1 -45.97 -4.87 6.16
C MET A 1 -44.77 -5.56 6.79
N THR A 2 -43.57 -5.57 6.17
CA THR A 2 -42.44 -4.62 6.42
C THR A 2 -42.16 -4.49 7.92
N THR A 3 -41.01 -4.78 8.54
CA THR A 3 -39.57 -4.82 8.18
C THR A 3 -38.88 -5.58 9.34
N GLY A 4 -37.89 -6.46 9.14
CA GLY A 4 -36.50 -6.09 8.91
C GLY A 4 -35.72 -5.92 10.22
N ARG A 5 -34.89 -6.90 10.59
CA ARG A 5 -33.72 -6.68 11.47
C ARG A 5 -32.61 -7.67 11.11
N ILE A 6 -31.69 -7.21 10.28
CA ILE A 6 -30.44 -7.90 9.95
C ILE A 6 -29.43 -7.53 11.05
N PRO A 7 -28.77 -8.48 11.73
CA PRO A 7 -27.64 -8.14 12.58
C PRO A 7 -26.43 -7.81 11.70
N VAL A 8 -25.97 -6.56 11.76
CA VAL A 8 -24.69 -6.14 11.18
C VAL A 8 -23.58 -6.80 11.99
N ALA A 9 -23.07 -7.93 11.48
CA ALA A 9 -21.80 -8.48 11.92
C ALA A 9 -20.71 -7.44 11.63
N HIS A 10 -20.13 -6.87 12.69
CA HIS A 10 -18.88 -6.12 12.58
C HIS A 10 -17.81 -7.10 12.11
N SER A 11 -17.53 -7.12 10.81
CA SER A 11 -16.35 -7.79 10.29
C SER A 11 -15.13 -7.10 10.89
N PRO A 12 -14.23 -7.80 11.61
CA PRO A 12 -12.90 -7.30 11.85
C PRO A 12 -12.17 -7.41 10.51
N ALA A 13 -12.35 -6.40 9.65
CA ALA A 13 -11.55 -6.26 8.44
C ALA A 13 -10.12 -5.95 8.88
N LYS A 14 -9.38 -7.03 9.11
CA LYS A 14 -7.93 -7.18 9.11
C LYS A 14 -7.18 -5.87 9.36
N ALA A 15 -6.73 -5.72 10.60
CA ALA A 15 -5.39 -5.20 10.80
C ALA A 15 -4.46 -6.15 10.01
N ASP A 16 -4.15 -5.76 8.77
CA ASP A 16 -3.06 -6.33 8.01
C ASP A 16 -1.81 -5.95 8.80
N SER A 17 -1.46 -6.83 9.73
CA SER A 17 -0.23 -6.75 10.48
C SER A 17 0.87 -6.63 9.45
N ALA A 18 1.48 -5.46 9.37
CA ALA A 18 2.73 -5.25 8.67
C ALA A 18 3.71 -6.30 9.18
N GLN A 19 3.75 -7.44 8.50
CA GLN A 19 4.80 -8.43 8.66
C GLN A 19 6.10 -7.65 8.48
N PRO A 20 7.07 -7.78 9.39
CA PRO A 20 8.37 -7.18 9.17
C PRO A 20 8.95 -7.81 7.91
N ILE A 21 8.73 -7.15 6.77
CA ILE A 21 9.37 -7.50 5.51
C ILE A 21 10.86 -7.32 5.76
N ASP A 22 11.63 -8.37 5.50
CA ASP A 22 13.08 -8.32 5.58
C ASP A 22 13.56 -7.10 4.78
N PRO A 23 14.39 -6.21 5.36
CA PRO A 23 14.92 -5.05 4.65
C PRO A 23 15.54 -5.41 3.29
N ALA A 24 16.11 -6.61 3.14
CA ALA A 24 16.62 -7.08 1.85
C ALA A 24 15.50 -7.30 0.81
N GLN A 25 14.39 -7.91 1.21
CA GLN A 25 13.22 -8.12 0.35
C GLN A 25 12.51 -6.80 0.03
N MET A 26 12.48 -5.86 0.97
CA MET A 26 11.94 -4.53 0.75
C MET A 26 12.76 -3.77 -0.31
N GLU A 27 14.08 -3.89 -0.26
CA GLU A 27 14.95 -3.21 -1.23
C GLU A 27 14.81 -3.79 -2.65
N GLU A 28 14.60 -5.11 -2.76
CA GLU A 28 14.27 -5.77 -4.02
C GLU A 28 12.90 -5.32 -4.58
N GLU A 29 11.88 -5.23 -3.72
CA GLU A 29 10.56 -4.66 -4.04
C GLU A 29 10.69 -3.21 -4.55
N VAL A 30 11.47 -2.39 -3.86
CA VAL A 30 11.72 -0.98 -4.24
C VAL A 30 12.38 -0.90 -5.62
N ALA A 31 13.41 -1.71 -5.89
CA ALA A 31 14.08 -1.74 -7.18
C ALA A 31 13.13 -2.20 -8.30
N TYR A 32 12.31 -3.22 -8.03
CA TYR A 32 11.32 -3.72 -8.97
C TYR A 32 10.27 -2.65 -9.32
N LEU A 33 9.67 -2.01 -8.32
CA LEU A 33 8.66 -0.98 -8.51
C LEU A 33 9.23 0.26 -9.21
N ALA A 34 10.47 0.64 -8.88
CA ALA A 34 11.16 1.76 -9.52
C ALA A 34 11.29 1.52 -11.03
N LYS A 35 11.76 0.33 -11.42
CA LYS A 35 11.87 -0.08 -12.82
C LYS A 35 10.50 -0.12 -13.51
N ARG A 36 9.50 -0.74 -12.89
CA ARG A 36 8.14 -0.90 -13.45
C ARG A 36 7.45 0.42 -13.71
N HIS A 37 7.54 1.36 -12.76
CA HIS A 37 6.83 2.65 -12.85
C HIS A 37 7.66 3.78 -13.49
N ARG A 38 8.93 3.49 -13.82
CA ARG A 38 9.93 4.44 -14.33
C ARG A 38 10.13 5.62 -13.38
N VAL A 39 10.30 5.33 -12.10
CA VAL A 39 10.58 6.31 -11.04
C VAL A 39 11.89 5.95 -10.34
N THR A 40 12.52 6.91 -9.67
CA THR A 40 13.73 6.64 -8.90
C THR A 40 13.40 5.84 -7.63
N PRO A 41 14.24 4.89 -7.20
CA PRO A 41 14.07 4.15 -5.94
C PRO A 41 13.85 5.05 -4.72
N ALA A 42 14.48 6.23 -4.70
CA ALA A 42 14.33 7.23 -3.64
C ALA A 42 12.88 7.70 -3.46
N ILE A 43 12.11 7.85 -4.55
CA ILE A 43 10.69 8.24 -4.49
C ILE A 43 9.88 7.14 -3.80
N ILE A 44 10.19 5.87 -4.07
CA ILE A 44 9.47 4.75 -3.47
C ILE A 44 9.79 4.65 -1.98
N ARG A 45 11.06 4.80 -1.58
CA ARG A 45 11.43 4.89 -0.16
C ARG A 45 10.74 6.06 0.55
N GLU A 46 10.63 7.22 -0.12
CA GLU A 46 9.89 8.36 0.45
C GLU A 46 8.40 8.06 0.59
N ILE A 47 7.78 7.39 -0.39
CA ILE A 47 6.38 6.96 -0.33
C ILE A 47 6.18 6.03 0.87
N ILE A 48 6.99 4.98 1.01
CA ILE A 48 6.93 4.03 2.13
C ILE A 48 7.05 4.78 3.47
N ARG A 49 8.01 5.71 3.57
CA ARG A 49 8.21 6.52 4.78
C ARG A 49 7.03 7.44 5.10
N ARG A 50 6.39 8.03 4.09
CA ARG A 50 5.26 8.97 4.26
C ARG A 50 3.94 8.26 4.54
N SER A 51 3.67 7.17 3.83
CA SER A 51 2.42 6.44 3.93
C SER A 51 2.43 5.44 5.09
N GLY A 52 3.61 5.02 5.54
CA GLY A 52 3.77 3.90 6.47
C GLY A 52 3.33 2.57 5.87
N ALA A 53 3.04 2.53 4.56
CA ALA A 53 2.56 1.34 3.89
C ALA A 53 3.74 0.51 3.38
N SER A 54 3.80 -0.75 3.83
CA SER A 54 4.68 -1.79 3.28
C SER A 54 4.01 -2.57 2.15
N GLU A 55 2.70 -2.41 1.96
CA GLU A 55 1.96 -3.09 0.92
C GLU A 55 2.22 -2.50 -0.47
N ARG A 56 2.58 -3.36 -1.42
CA ARG A 56 2.81 -3.01 -2.82
C ARG A 56 1.66 -2.20 -3.43
N SER A 57 0.42 -2.64 -3.22
CA SER A 57 -0.78 -1.99 -3.76
C SER A 57 -0.95 -0.54 -3.26
N ALA A 58 -0.60 -0.27 -2.00
CA ALA A 58 -0.66 1.06 -1.43
C ALA A 58 0.43 1.97 -2.00
N ILE A 59 1.65 1.44 -2.15
CA ILE A 59 2.77 2.14 -2.77
C ILE A 59 2.45 2.50 -4.23
N GLU A 60 1.91 1.56 -5.01
CA GLU A 60 1.53 1.80 -6.41
C GLU A 60 0.46 2.91 -6.54
N ARG A 61 -0.52 2.95 -5.63
CA ARG A 61 -1.53 4.03 -5.60
C ARG A 61 -0.89 5.40 -5.37
N GLU A 62 0.07 5.50 -4.46
CA GLU A 62 0.78 6.75 -4.19
C GLU A 62 1.69 7.15 -5.36
N ILE A 63 2.34 6.20 -6.04
CA ILE A 63 3.10 6.46 -7.27
C ILE A 63 2.17 7.07 -8.34
N GLN A 64 0.99 6.50 -8.56
CA GLN A 64 0.03 7.01 -9.56
C GLN A 64 -0.47 8.41 -9.21
N LYS A 65 -0.81 8.67 -7.94
CA LYS A 65 -1.17 10.02 -7.47
C LYS A 65 -0.03 11.02 -7.71
N GLY A 66 1.20 10.62 -7.45
CA GLY A 66 2.39 11.45 -7.66
C GLY A 66 2.68 11.76 -9.14
N LYS A 67 2.30 10.86 -10.05
CA LYS A 67 2.37 11.07 -11.51
C LYS A 67 1.22 11.91 -12.04
N ALA A 68 0.02 11.82 -11.46
CA ALA A 68 -1.11 12.66 -11.87
C ALA A 68 -0.94 14.14 -11.47
N ARG A 69 -0.06 14.43 -10.50
CA ARG A 69 0.24 15.78 -10.00
C ARG A 69 1.40 16.47 -10.73
N ARG A 70 2.17 15.77 -11.56
CA ARG A 70 3.39 16.27 -12.23
C ARG A 70 3.30 16.01 -13.72
#